data_AF-A0A433CLR8-F1
#
_entry.id   AF-A0A433CLR8-F1
#
_cell.length_a   1.000
_cell.length_b   1.000
_cell.length_c   1.000
_cell.angle_alpha   90.00
_cell.angle_beta   90.00
_cell.angle_gamma   90.00
#
_symmetry.space_group_name_H-M   'P 1'
#
loop_
_entity.id
_entity.type
_entity.pdbx_description
1 polymer ?
#
loop_
_entity_poly.entity_id
_entity_poly.type
_entity_poly.pdbx_seq_one_letter_code
_entity_poly.pdbx_strand_id
1 'polypeptide(L)'
;MARHKLNAQELSEKEAFSQRLKQQLLQHGWPSNSPTWLAREFNIRYSGNSVSIQTASNWLSGTAIPNQDKLQVLAAWLDVSSQWFRFGEQQDPIVSSDDTNAYKNVQLYLDDLPQKISQLTPKQKQLVYDMVKEFLALQS
;
A
#
# COMPACT_ATOMS: atom_id res chain seq x y z
N MET A 1 0.01 -2.37 37.05
CA MET A 1 -1.11 -2.88 36.22
C MET A 1 -1.05 -2.48 34.74
N ALA A 2 -0.03 -1.73 34.25
CA ALA A 2 0.00 -1.24 32.86
C ALA A 2 0.51 -2.23 31.79
N ARG A 3 1.36 -3.20 32.16
CA ARG A 3 1.98 -4.13 31.19
C ARG A 3 1.02 -5.16 30.58
N HIS A 4 -0.05 -5.53 31.29
CA HIS A 4 -1.00 -6.53 30.81
C HIS A 4 -2.01 -6.00 29.79
N LYS A 5 -2.33 -4.69 29.81
CA LYS A 5 -3.27 -4.07 28.87
C LYS A 5 -2.66 -3.81 27.48
N LEU A 6 -1.37 -3.47 27.42
CA LEU A 6 -0.66 -3.24 26.16
C LEU A 6 -0.58 -4.51 25.31
N ASN A 7 -0.23 -5.65 25.91
CA ASN A 7 -0.14 -6.92 25.19
C ASN A 7 -1.47 -7.36 24.56
N ALA A 8 -2.59 -7.18 25.27
CA ALA A 8 -3.90 -7.59 24.77
C ALA A 8 -4.34 -6.76 23.55
N GLN A 9 -3.98 -5.47 23.52
CA GLN A 9 -4.29 -4.58 22.41
C GLN A 9 -3.40 -4.88 21.19
N GLU A 10 -2.10 -5.14 21.40
CA GLU A 10 -1.17 -5.54 20.33
C GLU A 10 -1.52 -6.91 19.71
N LEU A 11 -2.01 -7.86 20.51
CA LEU A 11 -2.52 -9.15 20.02
C LEU A 11 -3.73 -8.94 19.11
N SER A 12 -4.68 -8.10 19.56
CA SER A 12 -5.87 -7.74 18.78
C SER A 12 -5.53 -7.06 17.45
N GLU A 13 -4.53 -6.17 17.42
CA GLU A 13 -4.11 -5.48 16.19
C GLU A 13 -3.51 -6.43 15.14
N LYS A 14 -2.69 -7.41 15.58
CA LYS A 14 -2.09 -8.39 14.68
C LYS A 14 -3.12 -9.35 14.10
N GLU A 15 -4.10 -9.76 14.91
CA GLU A 15 -5.23 -10.57 14.47
C GLU A 15 -6.11 -9.80 13.49
N ALA A 16 -6.44 -8.53 13.78
CA ALA A 16 -7.21 -7.68 12.89
C ALA A 16 -6.51 -7.46 11.54
N PHE A 17 -5.18 -7.25 11.55
CA PHE A 17 -4.37 -7.17 10.32
C PHE A 17 -4.49 -8.45 9.49
N SER A 18 -4.34 -9.62 10.12
CA SER A 18 -4.45 -10.92 9.44
C SER A 18 -5.82 -11.11 8.80
N GLN A 19 -6.90 -10.78 9.53
CA GLN A 19 -8.26 -10.88 9.01
C GLN A 19 -8.46 -10.00 7.78
N ARG A 20 -8.01 -8.74 7.83
CA ARG A 20 -8.07 -7.81 6.70
C ARG A 20 -7.26 -8.29 5.50
N LEU A 21 -6.05 -8.79 5.72
CA LEU A 21 -5.21 -9.36 4.67
C LEU A 21 -5.91 -10.53 3.99
N LYS A 22 -6.44 -11.48 4.76
CA LYS A 22 -7.19 -12.62 4.22
C LYS A 22 -8.43 -12.18 3.44
N GLN A 23 -9.17 -11.20 3.96
CA GLN A 23 -10.35 -10.67 3.30
C GLN A 23 -10.01 -10.05 1.94
N GLN A 24 -8.94 -9.26 1.85
CA GLN A 24 -8.50 -8.70 0.58
C GLN A 24 -8.06 -9.78 -0.42
N LEU A 25 -7.30 -10.78 0.04
CA LEU A 25 -6.93 -11.93 -0.80
C LEU A 25 -8.18 -12.65 -1.33
N LEU A 26 -9.20 -12.85 -0.50
CA LEU A 26 -10.47 -13.45 -0.93
C LEU A 26 -11.23 -12.58 -1.93
N GLN A 27 -11.24 -11.25 -1.76
CA GLN A 27 -11.90 -10.32 -2.68
C GLN A 27 -11.29 -10.37 -4.09
N HIS A 28 -9.96 -10.55 -4.18
CA HIS A 28 -9.25 -10.74 -5.45
C HIS A 28 -9.32 -12.19 -5.99
N GLY A 29 -10.00 -13.11 -5.28
CA GLY A 29 -10.08 -14.53 -5.65
C GLY A 29 -8.77 -15.30 -5.46
N TRP A 30 -7.86 -14.79 -4.63
CA TRP A 30 -6.54 -15.36 -4.39
C TRP A 30 -6.50 -16.29 -3.17
N PRO A 31 -5.50 -17.21 -3.10
CA PRO A 31 -5.32 -18.09 -1.95
C PRO A 31 -5.05 -17.33 -0.64
N SER A 32 -6.07 -17.23 0.24
CA SER A 32 -5.97 -16.51 1.51
C SER A 32 -5.26 -17.28 2.63
N ASN A 33 -5.09 -18.60 2.48
CA ASN A 33 -4.47 -19.48 3.48
C ASN A 33 -3.17 -20.14 2.98
N SER A 34 -2.54 -19.63 1.93
CA SER A 34 -1.30 -20.20 1.38
C SER A 34 -0.09 -19.29 1.63
N PRO A 35 0.71 -19.53 2.69
CA PRO A 35 1.94 -18.78 2.97
C PRO A 35 2.95 -18.84 1.81
N THR A 36 3.07 -20.00 1.16
CA THR A 36 3.99 -20.21 0.03
C THR A 36 3.62 -19.34 -1.17
N TRP A 37 2.32 -19.29 -1.50
CA TRP A 37 1.83 -18.46 -2.59
C TRP A 37 2.01 -16.97 -2.26
N LEU A 38 1.63 -16.55 -1.04
CA LEU A 38 1.77 -15.16 -0.61
C LEU A 38 3.22 -14.69 -0.65
N ALA A 39 4.17 -15.49 -0.13
CA ALA A 39 5.59 -15.14 -0.14
C ALA A 39 6.12 -15.01 -1.57
N ARG A 40 5.74 -15.91 -2.47
CA ARG A 40 6.14 -15.86 -3.88
C ARG A 40 5.65 -14.59 -4.56
N GLU A 41 4.35 -14.31 -4.49
CA GLU A 41 3.75 -13.15 -5.15
C GLU A 41 4.26 -11.83 -4.57
N PHE A 42 4.46 -11.78 -3.25
CA PHE A 42 5.05 -10.63 -2.60
C PHE A 42 6.49 -10.38 -3.10
N ASN A 43 7.33 -11.42 -3.13
CA ASN A 43 8.74 -11.30 -3.51
C ASN A 43 8.93 -10.90 -4.98
N ILE A 44 8.01 -11.24 -5.87
CA ILE A 44 8.05 -10.76 -7.27
C ILE A 44 7.89 -9.24 -7.35
N ARG A 45 7.15 -8.64 -6.41
CA ARG A 45 6.83 -7.20 -6.39
C ARG A 45 7.77 -6.39 -5.49
N TYR A 46 8.58 -7.07 -4.67
CA TYR A 46 9.44 -6.43 -3.69
C TYR A 46 10.90 -6.47 -4.12
N SER A 47 11.50 -5.30 -4.31
CA SER A 47 12.91 -5.14 -4.71
C SER A 47 13.91 -5.18 -3.54
N GLY A 48 13.44 -5.38 -2.31
CA GLY A 48 14.28 -5.47 -1.11
C GLY A 48 14.60 -6.91 -0.69
N ASN A 49 14.83 -7.11 0.61
CA ASN A 49 15.11 -8.44 1.16
C ASN A 49 13.89 -9.37 1.08
N SER A 50 14.01 -10.44 0.30
CA SER A 50 12.96 -11.43 0.11
C SER A 50 12.35 -11.90 1.44
N VAL A 51 11.03 -12.00 1.45
CA VAL A 51 10.23 -12.51 2.55
C VAL A 51 10.22 -14.04 2.51
N SER A 52 10.49 -14.67 3.66
CA SER A 52 10.40 -16.13 3.78
C SER A 52 8.96 -16.59 3.88
N ILE A 53 8.70 -17.87 3.56
CA ILE A 53 7.39 -18.50 3.73
C ILE A 53 6.91 -18.39 5.19
N GLN A 54 7.82 -18.50 6.16
CA GLN A 54 7.50 -18.37 7.58
C GLN A 54 7.04 -16.96 7.94
N THR A 55 7.66 -15.92 7.38
CA THR A 55 7.21 -14.53 7.57
C THR A 55 5.82 -14.32 6.98
N ALA A 56 5.56 -14.82 5.77
CA ALA A 56 4.23 -14.77 5.17
C ALA A 56 3.19 -15.55 6.00
N SER A 57 3.57 -16.69 6.56
CA SER A 57 2.72 -17.46 7.49
C SER A 57 2.39 -16.65 8.74
N ASN A 58 3.36 -15.90 9.29
CA ASN A 58 3.12 -15.08 10.47
C ASN A 58 2.16 -13.92 10.21
N TRP A 59 2.18 -13.36 8.98
CA TRP A 59 1.21 -12.36 8.55
C TRP A 59 -0.19 -12.93 8.44
N LEU A 60 -0.33 -14.10 7.80
CA LEU A 60 -1.62 -14.79 7.66
C LEU A 60 -2.15 -15.32 8.99
N SER A 61 -1.30 -15.67 9.95
CA SER A 61 -1.74 -16.15 11.27
C SER A 61 -1.95 -15.03 12.29
N GLY A 62 -1.63 -13.77 11.93
CA GLY A 62 -1.76 -12.65 12.87
C GLY A 62 -0.77 -12.71 14.02
N THR A 63 0.40 -13.36 13.82
CA THR A 63 1.47 -13.41 14.84
C THR A 63 2.47 -12.27 14.64
N ALA A 64 2.53 -11.69 13.44
CA ALA A 64 3.38 -10.54 13.13
C ALA A 64 2.69 -9.58 12.14
N ILE A 65 2.98 -8.28 12.29
CA ILE A 65 2.65 -7.25 11.30
C ILE A 65 3.93 -6.97 10.50
N PRO A 66 3.86 -6.83 9.17
CA PRO A 66 5.00 -6.42 8.35
C PRO A 66 5.55 -5.06 8.80
N ASN A 67 6.85 -4.88 8.64
CA ASN A 67 7.48 -3.56 8.74
C ASN A 67 6.94 -2.62 7.63
N GLN A 68 7.18 -1.32 7.80
CA GLN A 68 6.51 -0.28 7.02
C GLN A 68 6.69 -0.44 5.50
N ASP A 69 7.89 -0.79 5.04
CA ASP A 69 8.23 -1.05 3.64
C ASP A 69 7.42 -2.21 3.06
N LYS A 70 7.32 -3.34 3.78
CA LYS A 70 6.54 -4.50 3.31
C LYS A 70 5.04 -4.26 3.38
N LEU A 71 4.60 -3.50 4.38
CA LEU A 71 3.20 -3.10 4.52
C LEU A 71 2.77 -2.20 3.34
N GLN A 72 3.64 -1.29 2.90
CA GLN A 72 3.37 -0.44 1.74
C GLN A 72 3.26 -1.24 0.44
N VAL A 73 4.10 -2.25 0.26
CA VAL A 73 4.05 -3.12 -0.92
C VAL A 73 2.77 -3.97 -0.91
N LEU A 74 2.35 -4.48 0.24
CA LEU A 74 1.06 -5.18 0.38
C LEU A 74 -0.12 -4.25 0.10
N ALA A 75 -0.09 -3.03 0.62
CA ALA A 75 -1.12 -2.01 0.39
C ALA A 75 -1.26 -1.68 -1.11
N ALA A 76 -0.13 -1.40 -1.78
CA ALA A 76 -0.10 -1.12 -3.21
C ALA A 76 -0.55 -2.33 -4.05
N TRP A 77 -0.14 -3.55 -3.65
CA TRP A 77 -0.54 -4.76 -4.38
C TRP A 77 -2.03 -5.08 -4.23
N LEU A 78 -2.60 -4.86 -3.05
CA LEU A 78 -4.00 -5.20 -2.75
C LEU A 78 -4.97 -4.05 -3.03
N ASP A 79 -4.48 -2.93 -3.56
CA ASP A 79 -5.24 -1.71 -3.87
C ASP A 79 -6.01 -1.14 -2.66
N VAL A 80 -5.33 -1.14 -1.49
CA VAL A 80 -5.89 -0.61 -0.23
C VAL A 80 -4.89 0.31 0.45
N SER A 81 -5.38 1.24 1.29
CA SER A 81 -4.48 2.13 2.03
C SER A 81 -3.76 1.42 3.18
N SER A 82 -2.54 1.87 3.52
CA SER A 82 -1.81 1.33 4.67
C SER A 82 -2.53 1.61 6.01
N GLN A 83 -3.32 2.68 6.05
CA GLN A 83 -4.17 3.05 7.19
C GLN A 83 -5.35 2.06 7.32
N TRP A 84 -5.92 1.63 6.19
CA TRP A 84 -6.96 0.58 6.17
C TRP A 84 -6.44 -0.73 6.78
N PHE A 85 -5.21 -1.13 6.45
CA PHE A 85 -4.59 -2.31 7.06
C PHE A 85 -4.47 -2.23 8.59
N ARG A 86 -4.24 -1.02 9.14
CA ARG A 86 -4.05 -0.80 10.58
C ARG A 86 -5.36 -0.60 11.34
N PHE A 87 -6.27 0.20 10.81
CA PHE A 87 -7.46 0.64 11.56
C PHE A 87 -8.77 0.05 11.03
N GLY A 88 -8.79 -0.47 9.79
CA GLY A 88 -9.96 -1.16 9.22
C GLY A 88 -11.14 -0.26 8.92
N GLU A 89 -11.01 1.06 9.10
CA GLU A 89 -12.02 2.00 8.67
C GLU A 89 -12.05 2.00 7.14
N GLN A 90 -13.18 1.59 6.58
CA GLN A 90 -13.48 1.81 5.17
C GLN A 90 -13.52 3.32 4.97
N GLN A 91 -12.54 3.87 4.28
CA GLN A 91 -12.68 5.19 3.71
C GLN A 91 -13.01 5.04 2.23
N ASP A 92 -14.10 5.72 1.88
CA ASP A 92 -14.56 6.07 0.54
C ASP A 92 -13.40 6.38 -0.43
N PRO A 93 -13.62 6.21 -1.75
CA PRO A 93 -12.60 6.42 -2.77
C PRO A 93 -11.83 7.73 -2.53
N ILE A 94 -10.57 7.53 -2.11
CA ILE A 94 -9.46 8.45 -1.90
C ILE A 94 -9.81 9.91 -2.25
N VAL A 95 -10.38 10.61 -1.27
CA VAL A 95 -10.25 12.06 -1.15
C VAL A 95 -9.50 12.32 0.15
N SER A 96 -8.52 13.22 0.10
CA SER A 96 -7.93 13.98 1.22
C SER A 96 -6.47 13.62 1.61
N SER A 97 -5.57 14.46 1.12
CA SER A 97 -4.66 15.30 1.93
C SER A 97 -4.05 14.67 3.20
N ASP A 98 -2.77 14.29 3.13
CA ASP A 98 -1.72 14.97 3.90
C ASP A 98 -0.32 14.67 3.34
N ASP A 99 0.48 15.72 3.28
CA ASP A 99 1.76 15.87 2.61
C ASP A 99 2.89 15.16 3.38
N THR A 100 3.74 14.39 2.68
CA THR A 100 5.20 14.25 2.92
C THR A 100 5.85 13.08 2.15
N ASN A 101 5.07 12.12 1.65
CA ASN A 101 5.60 10.96 0.90
C ASN A 101 5.34 10.99 -0.62
N ALA A 102 4.92 12.16 -1.14
CA ALA A 102 4.52 12.34 -2.54
C ALA A 102 5.61 11.92 -3.56
N TYR A 103 6.89 12.09 -3.24
CA TYR A 103 7.99 11.83 -4.16
C TYR A 103 8.21 10.34 -4.48
N LYS A 104 7.84 9.41 -3.59
CA LYS A 104 7.96 7.96 -3.83
C LYS A 104 6.73 7.36 -4.53
N ASN A 105 5.59 8.03 -4.44
CA ASN A 105 4.36 7.61 -5.10
C ASN A 105 4.31 8.01 -6.58
N VAL A 106 5.22 8.87 -7.07
CA VAL A 106 5.25 9.31 -8.49
C VAL A 106 5.29 8.13 -9.46
N GLN A 107 6.02 7.05 -9.12
CA GLN A 107 6.11 5.86 -9.96
C GLN A 107 4.79 5.07 -10.05
N LEU A 108 3.93 5.16 -9.03
CA LEU A 108 2.62 4.51 -8.97
C LEU A 108 1.50 5.41 -9.54
N TYR A 109 1.71 6.74 -9.58
CA TYR A 109 0.80 7.71 -10.20
C TYR A 109 0.95 7.83 -11.73
N LEU A 110 1.97 7.22 -12.35
CA LEU A 110 2.09 7.26 -13.81
C LEU A 110 0.95 6.52 -14.54
N ASP A 111 0.32 5.53 -13.89
CA ASP A 111 -0.79 4.76 -14.48
C ASP A 111 -2.11 5.57 -14.55
N ASP A 112 -2.36 6.51 -13.62
CA ASP A 112 -3.59 7.32 -13.58
C ASP A 112 -3.40 8.78 -14.02
N LEU A 113 -2.15 9.25 -14.14
CA LEU A 113 -1.81 10.61 -14.55
C LEU A 113 -2.39 11.03 -15.91
N PRO A 114 -2.41 10.19 -16.97
CA PRO A 114 -3.05 10.56 -18.23
C PRO A 114 -4.54 10.87 -18.07
N GLN A 115 -5.23 10.09 -17.21
CA GLN A 115 -6.65 10.27 -16.93
C GLN A 115 -6.92 11.53 -16.11
N LYS A 116 -6.06 11.85 -15.15
CA LYS A 116 -6.17 13.08 -14.35
C LYS A 116 -5.87 14.32 -15.19
N ILE A 117 -4.84 14.30 -16.04
CA ILE A 117 -4.54 15.42 -16.96
C ILE A 117 -5.69 15.64 -17.94
N SER A 118 -6.34 14.58 -18.41
CA SER A 118 -7.53 14.68 -19.29
C SER A 118 -8.67 15.50 -18.66
N GLN A 119 -8.87 15.39 -17.33
CA GLN A 119 -9.93 16.09 -16.59
C GLN A 119 -9.64 17.58 -16.36
N LEU A 120 -8.42 18.05 -16.62
CA LEU A 120 -8.05 19.45 -16.41
C LEU A 120 -8.65 20.39 -17.47
N THR A 121 -8.86 21.65 -17.07
CA THR A 121 -9.27 22.71 -17.99
C THR A 121 -8.14 23.02 -18.99
N PRO A 122 -8.45 23.62 -20.17
CA PRO A 122 -7.44 23.96 -21.16
C PRO A 122 -6.28 24.81 -20.60
N LYS A 123 -6.60 25.79 -19.73
CA LYS A 123 -5.61 26.67 -19.10
C LYS A 123 -4.69 25.92 -18.14
N GLN A 124 -5.23 24.95 -17.39
CA GLN A 124 -4.43 24.12 -16.48
C GLN A 124 -3.56 23.11 -17.23
N LYS A 125 -4.07 22.51 -18.31
CA LYS A 125 -3.27 21.64 -19.19
C LYS A 125 -2.06 22.38 -19.76
N GLN A 126 -2.26 23.64 -20.15
CA GLN A 126 -1.19 24.47 -20.68
C GLN A 126 -0.12 24.79 -19.63
N LEU A 127 -0.53 25.09 -18.40
CA LEU A 127 0.41 25.29 -17.29
C LEU A 127 1.25 24.03 -17.00
N VAL A 128 0.61 22.85 -16.96
CA VAL A 128 1.30 21.58 -16.76
C VAL A 128 2.28 21.30 -17.91
N TYR A 129 1.88 21.57 -19.15
CA TYR A 129 2.75 21.43 -20.32
C TYR A 129 3.98 22.35 -20.24
N ASP A 130 3.78 23.62 -19.87
CA ASP A 130 4.87 24.59 -19.74
C ASP A 130 5.85 24.19 -18.64
N MET A 131 5.35 23.72 -17.49
CA MET A 131 6.19 23.19 -16.40
C MET A 131 7.04 21.99 -16.85
N VAL A 132 6.42 20.99 -17.49
CA VAL A 132 7.14 19.81 -17.99
C VAL A 132 8.19 20.21 -19.02
N LYS A 133 7.84 21.13 -19.92
CA LYS A 133 8.75 21.67 -20.94
C LYS A 133 9.95 22.39 -20.32
N GLU A 134 9.73 23.23 -19.30
CA GLU A 134 10.82 23.91 -18.59
C GLU A 134 11.74 22.91 -17.88
N PHE A 135 11.18 21.92 -17.18
CA PHE A 135 11.99 20.90 -16.52
C PHE A 135 12.84 20.07 -17.49
N LEU A 136 12.32 19.77 -18.68
CA LEU A 136 13.08 19.07 -19.72
C LEU A 136 14.17 19.93 -20.34
N ALA A 137 13.93 21.24 -20.47
CA ALA A 137 14.92 22.19 -20.99
C ALA A 137 16.09 22.44 -20.04
N LEU A 138 15.91 22.21 -18.73
CA LEU A 138 16.97 22.33 -17.71
C LEU A 138 17.90 21.10 -17.64
N GLN A 139 17.62 20.03 -18.38
CA GLN A 139 18.44 18.81 -18.41
C GLN A 139 19.36 18.70 -19.64
N SER A 140 19.34 19.68 -20.53
CA SER A 140 20.17 19.80 -21.74
C SER A 140 21.17 20.94 -21.61
#